data_AF-A0A258HWM6-F1
#
_entry.id   AF-A0A258HWM6-F1
#
_cell.length_a   1.000
_cell.length_b   1.000
_cell.length_c   1.000
_cell.angle_alpha   90.00
_cell.angle_beta   90.00
_cell.angle_gamma   90.00
#
_symmetry.space_group_name_H-M   'P 1'
#
loop_
_entity.id
_entity.type
_entity.pdbx_description
1 polymer ?
#
loop_
_entity_poly.entity_id
_entity_poly.type
_entity_poly.pdbx_seq_one_letter_code
_entity_poly.pdbx_strand_id
1 'polypeptide(L)'
;MQDSGKQAGDSVFVHGGTVPGNPGIPAYVLKLCDPSPIPVVIAVPHAGRAYPRALLDRMRHPDFAAPRLEDRYVDLLAEAVALETGAALLVAHAPRAMLDLNRSCDDVDWEMLGGVPADASTLPGTFSRRARSGLGLVPRRLPGLGELWKRRLDHAELQDRIGAIHQPYHSALASALELIRDRWGAALLIDLHSMPPLAARSAGEAAPEFVIGDRFGSSCDGGIIGSAFAVLAQSARRASHNRPYAGGYVLERHAKRHEGVHCFQLEIDRTCYLDQRQFELGVGFDATVSLLIGLVRRLAVDVAELGRTADRGRWRAAAE
;
A
#
# COMPACT_ATOMS: atom_id res chain seq x y z
N MET A 1 7.03 -42.78 -17.79
CA MET A 1 7.85 -41.70 -17.21
C MET A 1 8.09 -40.67 -18.31
N GLN A 2 7.17 -39.72 -18.45
CA GLN A 2 7.36 -38.53 -19.26
C GLN A 2 6.80 -37.38 -18.44
N ASP A 3 7.72 -36.49 -18.10
CA ASP A 3 7.60 -35.34 -17.24
C ASP A 3 6.70 -34.30 -17.94
N SER A 4 5.51 -34.08 -17.38
CA SER A 4 4.60 -33.04 -17.83
C SER A 4 5.11 -31.70 -17.29
N GLY A 5 5.91 -31.01 -18.10
CA GLY A 5 6.35 -29.65 -17.82
C GLY A 5 5.15 -28.74 -17.54
N LYS A 6 5.07 -28.23 -16.31
CA LYS A 6 4.17 -27.13 -15.95
C LYS A 6 4.54 -25.93 -16.83
N GLN A 7 3.63 -25.52 -17.70
CA GLN A 7 3.70 -24.19 -18.32
C GLN A 7 3.67 -23.15 -17.19
N ALA A 8 4.79 -22.45 -17.00
CA ALA A 8 4.81 -21.23 -16.21
C ALA A 8 3.93 -20.21 -16.93
N GLY A 9 2.91 -19.67 -16.25
CA GLY A 9 2.08 -18.61 -16.82
C GLY A 9 2.93 -17.37 -17.11
N ASP A 10 2.68 -16.72 -18.24
CA ASP A 10 3.42 -15.51 -18.64
C ASP A 10 3.12 -14.37 -17.66
N SER A 11 4.17 -13.72 -17.16
CA SER A 11 4.03 -12.51 -16.35
C SER A 11 3.67 -11.33 -17.25
N VAL A 12 2.56 -10.67 -16.95
CA VAL A 12 2.11 -9.46 -17.64
C VAL A 12 2.51 -8.23 -16.83
N PHE A 13 3.18 -7.29 -17.47
CA PHE A 13 3.52 -5.99 -16.89
C PHE A 13 2.61 -4.92 -17.45
N VAL A 14 1.86 -4.26 -16.58
CA VAL A 14 1.01 -3.12 -16.91
C VAL A 14 1.65 -1.86 -16.34
N HIS A 15 2.08 -0.98 -17.24
CA HIS A 15 2.55 0.36 -16.91
C HIS A 15 1.37 1.31 -17.06
N GLY A 16 1.06 2.08 -16.01
CA GLY A 16 -0.12 2.94 -16.03
C GLY A 16 0.08 4.29 -15.38
N GLY A 17 -0.79 5.23 -15.76
CA GLY A 17 -0.66 6.63 -15.41
C GLY A 17 0.65 7.25 -15.91
N THR A 18 0.93 8.47 -15.47
CA THR A 18 2.18 9.18 -15.77
C THR A 18 2.59 10.02 -14.57
N VAL A 19 3.89 10.22 -14.34
CA VAL A 19 4.38 11.17 -13.34
C VAL A 19 4.49 12.56 -13.97
N PRO A 20 3.62 13.54 -13.64
CA PRO A 20 3.70 14.89 -14.22
C PRO A 20 5.08 15.53 -14.00
N GLY A 21 5.64 16.09 -15.06
CA GLY A 21 6.99 16.67 -15.05
C GLY A 21 8.13 15.65 -15.26
N ASN A 22 7.83 14.36 -15.40
CA ASN A 22 8.83 13.32 -15.67
C ASN A 22 8.38 12.43 -16.86
N PRO A 23 8.53 12.90 -18.11
CA PRO A 23 8.03 12.22 -19.30
C PRO A 23 8.57 10.79 -19.43
N GLY A 24 7.70 9.85 -19.83
CA GLY A 24 8.07 8.44 -20.04
C GLY A 24 8.13 7.60 -18.76
N ILE A 25 7.99 8.20 -17.57
CA ILE A 25 7.89 7.45 -16.32
C ILE A 25 6.42 7.18 -15.99
N PRO A 26 5.99 5.90 -15.96
CA PRO A 26 4.63 5.57 -15.54
C PRO A 26 4.44 5.88 -14.06
N ALA A 27 3.21 6.21 -13.66
CA ALA A 27 2.91 6.49 -12.25
C ALA A 27 3.03 5.23 -11.37
N TYR A 28 2.82 4.06 -11.95
CA TYR A 28 2.98 2.76 -11.30
C TYR A 28 3.32 1.65 -12.30
N VAL A 29 3.75 0.52 -11.76
CA VAL A 29 3.87 -0.76 -12.47
C VAL A 29 3.08 -1.82 -11.71
N LEU A 30 2.24 -2.55 -12.45
CA LEU A 30 1.52 -3.71 -11.97
C LEU A 30 2.06 -4.95 -12.67
N LYS A 31 2.56 -5.91 -11.89
CA LYS A 31 2.95 -7.24 -12.34
C LYS A 31 1.86 -8.22 -11.97
N LEU A 32 1.29 -8.88 -12.97
CA LEU A 32 0.30 -9.94 -12.83
C LEU A 32 0.87 -11.24 -13.42
N CYS A 33 0.42 -12.37 -12.90
CA CYS A 33 0.55 -13.65 -13.58
C CYS A 33 -0.83 -14.05 -14.08
N ASP A 34 -0.96 -14.42 -15.35
CA ASP A 34 -2.20 -14.97 -15.89
C ASP A 34 -1.97 -16.44 -16.33
N PRO A 35 -2.59 -17.41 -15.68
CA PRO A 35 -3.55 -17.24 -14.59
C PRO A 35 -2.83 -17.03 -13.24
N SER A 36 -3.38 -16.20 -12.33
CA SER A 36 -2.75 -15.87 -11.02
C SER A 36 -2.53 -17.07 -10.07
N PRO A 37 -1.29 -17.43 -9.70
CA PRO A 37 -0.98 -18.67 -8.98
C PRO A 37 -1.43 -18.68 -7.52
N ILE A 38 -1.66 -17.51 -6.90
CA ILE A 38 -2.15 -17.36 -5.53
C ILE A 38 -3.14 -16.20 -5.41
N PRO A 39 -4.06 -16.20 -4.42
CA PRO A 39 -5.08 -15.17 -4.27
C PRO A 39 -4.58 -13.89 -3.57
N VAL A 40 -3.36 -13.44 -3.86
CA VAL A 40 -2.71 -12.34 -3.13
C VAL A 40 -2.22 -11.25 -4.09
N VAL A 41 -2.56 -10.00 -3.75
CA VAL A 41 -1.99 -8.76 -4.30
C VAL A 41 -1.17 -8.08 -3.21
N ILE A 42 0.07 -7.73 -3.51
CA ILE A 42 0.89 -6.83 -2.69
C ILE A 42 0.87 -5.47 -3.37
N ALA A 43 0.50 -4.42 -2.65
CA ALA A 43 0.53 -3.04 -3.15
C ALA A 43 1.49 -2.19 -2.33
N VAL A 44 2.28 -1.36 -2.99
CA VAL A 44 3.30 -0.51 -2.37
C VAL A 44 3.10 0.95 -2.81
N PRO A 45 2.15 1.67 -2.20
CA PRO A 45 1.74 3.01 -2.65
C PRO A 45 2.80 4.09 -2.36
N HIS A 46 3.75 3.85 -1.44
CA HIS A 46 4.69 4.86 -0.95
C HIS A 46 6.16 4.60 -1.34
N ALA A 47 6.40 3.70 -2.29
CA ALA A 47 7.74 3.43 -2.84
C ALA A 47 8.27 4.50 -3.80
N GLY A 48 7.40 5.40 -4.27
CA GLY A 48 7.69 6.29 -5.38
C GLY A 48 8.89 7.21 -5.15
N ARG A 49 9.88 7.10 -6.03
CA ARG A 49 11.14 7.89 -6.01
C ARG A 49 11.37 8.66 -7.31
N ALA A 50 10.41 8.68 -8.23
CA ALA A 50 10.51 9.40 -9.49
C ALA A 50 10.23 10.90 -9.30
N TYR A 51 11.07 11.61 -8.54
CA TYR A 51 10.92 13.05 -8.29
C TYR A 51 11.31 13.87 -9.53
N PRO A 52 10.36 14.56 -10.19
CA PRO A 52 10.71 15.49 -11.27
C PRO A 52 11.51 16.67 -10.73
N ARG A 53 12.44 17.19 -11.54
CA ARG A 53 13.24 18.36 -11.15
C ARG A 53 12.38 19.55 -10.73
N ALA A 54 11.31 19.82 -11.49
CA ALA A 54 10.36 20.90 -11.18
C ALA A 54 9.65 20.73 -9.83
N LEU A 55 9.45 19.49 -9.36
CA LEU A 55 8.88 19.23 -8.03
C LEU A 55 9.91 19.52 -6.94
N LEU A 56 11.14 19.04 -7.11
CA LEU A 56 12.24 19.26 -6.16
C LEU A 56 12.57 20.76 -6.00
N ASP A 57 12.58 21.50 -7.12
CA ASP A 57 12.83 22.94 -7.10
C ASP A 57 11.76 23.72 -6.30
N ARG A 58 10.54 23.18 -6.17
CA ARG A 58 9.46 23.75 -5.36
C ARG A 58 9.48 23.31 -3.90
N MET A 59 10.22 22.26 -3.57
CA MET A 59 10.29 21.72 -2.21
C MET A 59 11.28 22.51 -1.35
N ARG A 60 10.96 22.68 -0.08
CA ARG A 60 11.87 23.18 0.96
C ARG A 60 12.69 21.98 1.46
N HIS A 61 14.01 22.10 1.41
CA HIS A 61 14.95 21.05 1.86
C HIS A 61 14.69 19.67 1.22
N PRO A 62 14.73 19.55 -0.12
CA PRO A 62 14.39 18.31 -0.82
C PRO A 62 15.20 17.09 -0.34
N ASP A 63 16.50 17.26 -0.10
CA ASP A 63 17.39 16.19 0.37
C ASP A 63 16.98 15.60 1.74
N PHE A 64 16.27 16.39 2.55
CA PHE A 64 15.78 15.97 3.87
C PHE A 64 14.33 15.47 3.83
N ALA A 65 13.48 16.13 3.03
CA ALA A 65 12.05 15.89 3.00
C ALA A 65 11.67 14.65 2.16
N ALA A 66 12.28 14.47 0.99
CA ALA A 66 11.93 13.38 0.08
C ALA A 66 12.13 11.98 0.72
N PRO A 67 13.29 11.65 1.32
CA PRO A 67 13.47 10.34 1.95
C PRO A 67 12.52 10.06 3.11
N ARG A 68 12.02 11.10 3.81
CA ARG A 68 11.04 10.96 4.89
C ARG A 68 9.61 10.73 4.38
N LEU A 69 9.35 11.15 3.15
CA LEU A 69 8.08 10.92 2.47
C LEU A 69 8.06 9.57 1.73
N GLU A 70 9.17 8.85 1.69
CA GLU A 70 9.25 7.51 1.11
C GLU A 70 9.09 6.44 2.19
N ASP A 71 8.43 5.36 1.81
CA ASP A 71 8.55 4.08 2.50
C ASP A 71 9.73 3.33 1.86
N ARG A 72 10.91 3.85 2.17
CA ARG A 72 12.13 3.63 1.39
C ARG A 72 12.47 2.15 1.25
N TYR A 73 12.64 1.69 0.02
CA TYR A 73 13.02 0.31 -0.35
C TYR A 73 12.07 -0.81 0.10
N VAL A 74 10.85 -0.47 0.56
CA VAL A 74 9.84 -1.50 0.86
C VAL A 74 9.34 -2.19 -0.43
N ASP A 75 9.47 -1.52 -1.57
CA ASP A 75 9.28 -2.10 -2.91
C ASP A 75 10.25 -3.25 -3.19
N LEU A 76 11.51 -3.15 -2.78
CA LEU A 76 12.49 -4.23 -2.98
C LEU A 76 12.14 -5.48 -2.15
N LEU A 77 11.59 -5.29 -0.94
CA LEU A 77 11.02 -6.40 -0.16
C LEU A 77 9.85 -7.03 -0.91
N ALA A 78 8.94 -6.20 -1.42
CA ALA A 78 7.75 -6.66 -2.14
C ALA A 78 8.09 -7.40 -3.44
N GLU A 79 9.07 -6.91 -4.20
CA GLU A 79 9.57 -7.53 -5.43
C GLU A 79 10.13 -8.93 -5.18
N ALA A 80 11.01 -9.07 -4.17
CA ALA A 80 11.58 -10.36 -3.80
C ALA A 80 10.50 -11.35 -3.33
N VAL A 81 9.54 -10.88 -2.51
CA VAL A 81 8.42 -11.71 -2.04
C VAL A 81 7.51 -12.13 -3.20
N ALA A 82 7.16 -11.20 -4.10
CA ALA A 82 6.30 -11.48 -5.24
C ALA A 82 6.96 -12.47 -6.21
N LEU A 83 8.27 -12.35 -6.43
CA LEU A 83 9.04 -13.30 -7.25
C LEU A 83 8.97 -14.72 -6.70
N GLU A 84 9.13 -14.89 -5.39
CA GLU A 84 9.19 -16.20 -4.73
C GLU A 84 7.82 -16.84 -4.43
N THR A 85 6.76 -16.04 -4.44
CA THR A 85 5.40 -16.50 -4.09
C THR A 85 4.44 -16.51 -5.27
N GLY A 86 4.74 -15.74 -6.32
CA GLY A 86 3.84 -15.52 -7.44
C GLY A 86 2.70 -14.54 -7.13
N ALA A 87 2.78 -13.78 -6.03
CA ALA A 87 1.81 -12.73 -5.74
C ALA A 87 1.80 -11.68 -6.87
N ALA A 88 0.61 -11.14 -7.17
CA ALA A 88 0.52 -9.94 -7.97
C ALA A 88 1.17 -8.77 -7.20
N LEU A 89 1.83 -7.86 -7.91
CA LEU A 89 2.57 -6.77 -7.29
C LEU A 89 2.27 -5.44 -7.98
N LEU A 90 1.80 -4.46 -7.22
CA LEU A 90 1.56 -3.09 -7.66
C LEU A 90 2.50 -2.12 -6.94
N VAL A 91 3.41 -1.47 -7.67
CA VAL A 91 4.39 -0.52 -7.09
C VAL A 91 4.16 0.87 -7.65
N ALA A 92 4.02 1.86 -6.77
CA ALA A 92 3.96 3.26 -7.16
C ALA A 92 5.36 3.81 -7.47
N HIS A 93 5.48 4.55 -8.57
CA HIS A 93 6.68 5.31 -8.93
C HIS A 93 6.52 6.80 -8.64
N ALA A 94 5.30 7.32 -8.74
CA ALA A 94 4.97 8.69 -8.35
C ALA A 94 5.25 8.89 -6.85
N PRO A 95 6.04 9.90 -6.45
CA PRO A 95 6.36 10.11 -5.05
C PRO A 95 5.14 10.52 -4.21
N ARG A 96 5.06 10.02 -2.96
CA ARG A 96 4.04 10.44 -1.98
C ARG A 96 4.00 11.97 -1.78
N ALA A 97 5.16 12.64 -1.92
CA ALA A 97 5.24 14.10 -1.89
C ALA A 97 4.41 14.78 -3.00
N MET A 98 4.30 14.16 -4.17
CA MET A 98 3.49 14.68 -5.27
C MET A 98 2.00 14.43 -5.01
N LEU A 99 1.67 13.21 -4.61
CA LEU A 99 0.31 12.78 -4.29
C LEU A 99 0.34 11.49 -3.46
N ASP A 100 -0.37 11.47 -2.34
CA ASP A 100 -0.44 10.32 -1.44
C ASP A 100 -1.56 9.36 -1.88
N LEU A 101 -1.16 8.19 -2.41
CA LEU A 101 -2.06 7.13 -2.85
C LEU A 101 -2.81 6.42 -1.70
N ASN A 102 -2.44 6.67 -0.44
CA ASN A 102 -3.16 6.21 0.76
C ASN A 102 -4.04 7.32 1.38
N ARG A 103 -4.50 8.25 0.54
CA ARG A 103 -5.44 9.33 0.87
C ARG A 103 -6.56 9.45 -0.18
N SER A 104 -7.74 9.88 0.27
CA SER A 104 -8.87 10.17 -0.62
C SER A 104 -8.58 11.41 -1.46
N CYS A 105 -9.16 11.46 -2.68
CA CYS A 105 -9.17 12.68 -3.50
C CYS A 105 -9.81 13.88 -2.77
N ASP A 106 -10.68 13.61 -1.79
CA ASP A 106 -11.35 14.65 -1.00
C ASP A 106 -10.53 15.08 0.24
N ASP A 107 -9.44 14.38 0.57
CA ASP A 107 -8.62 14.65 1.75
C ASP A 107 -7.60 15.78 1.50
N VAL A 108 -8.09 16.91 1.02
CA VAL A 108 -7.29 18.05 0.56
C VAL A 108 -7.22 19.15 1.63
N ASP A 109 -6.01 19.64 1.90
CA ASP A 109 -5.81 20.88 2.66
C ASP A 109 -5.95 22.09 1.71
N TRP A 110 -7.14 22.69 1.67
CA TRP A 110 -7.44 23.80 0.76
C TRP A 110 -6.63 25.08 1.03
N GLU A 111 -6.05 25.25 2.22
CA GLU A 111 -5.11 26.38 2.46
C GLU A 111 -3.84 26.24 1.61
N MET A 112 -3.47 25.01 1.24
CA MET A 112 -2.37 24.71 0.33
C MET A 112 -2.67 25.13 -1.12
N LEU A 113 -3.94 25.26 -1.48
CA LEU A 113 -4.43 25.61 -2.83
C LEU A 113 -4.90 27.07 -2.96
N GLY A 114 -4.72 27.88 -1.92
CA GLY A 114 -5.15 29.27 -1.92
C GLY A 114 -6.64 29.48 -1.64
N GLY A 115 -7.34 28.45 -1.15
CA GLY A 115 -8.77 28.49 -0.83
C GLY A 115 -9.57 27.41 -1.56
N VAL A 116 -10.84 27.30 -1.19
CA VAL A 116 -11.81 26.42 -1.85
C VAL A 116 -12.15 27.00 -3.24
N PRO A 117 -12.22 26.18 -4.31
CA PRO A 117 -12.67 26.63 -5.62
C PRO A 117 -14.06 27.29 -5.58
N ALA A 118 -14.30 28.27 -6.45
CA ALA A 118 -15.59 28.97 -6.49
C ALA A 118 -16.78 28.06 -6.90
N ASP A 119 -16.50 26.95 -7.58
CA ASP A 119 -17.46 25.94 -8.02
C ASP A 119 -17.62 24.77 -7.04
N ALA A 120 -16.84 24.71 -5.95
CA ALA A 120 -16.84 23.62 -4.98
C ALA A 120 -17.96 23.71 -3.92
N SER A 121 -18.98 24.55 -4.13
CA SER A 121 -20.16 24.71 -3.26
C SER A 121 -21.00 23.42 -3.06
N THR A 122 -20.63 22.31 -3.70
CA THR A 122 -21.32 21.00 -3.61
C THR A 122 -20.45 19.88 -3.01
N LEU A 123 -19.20 20.12 -2.61
CA LEU A 123 -18.38 19.07 -2.01
C LEU A 123 -18.76 18.82 -0.54
N PRO A 124 -19.00 17.57 -0.11
CA PRO A 124 -19.31 17.25 1.29
C PRO A 124 -18.23 17.78 2.22
N GLY A 125 -18.63 18.66 3.15
CA GLY A 125 -17.77 19.35 4.11
C GLY A 125 -17.23 18.47 5.23
N THR A 126 -16.58 17.34 4.92
CA THR A 126 -15.82 16.56 5.90
C THR A 126 -14.33 16.75 5.67
N PHE A 127 -13.80 17.89 6.11
CA PHE A 127 -12.35 18.09 6.21
C PHE A 127 -11.80 17.00 7.13
N SER A 128 -10.96 16.09 6.63
CA SER A 128 -10.33 15.11 7.51
C SER A 128 -9.43 15.86 8.50
N ARG A 129 -9.49 15.48 9.79
CA ARG A 129 -8.61 16.02 10.83
C ARG A 129 -7.12 15.87 10.48
N ARG A 130 -6.77 14.95 9.57
CA ARG A 130 -5.39 14.67 9.15
C ARG A 130 -4.89 15.58 8.03
N ALA A 131 -5.72 15.98 7.07
CA ALA A 131 -5.34 17.05 6.13
C ALA A 131 -4.91 18.31 6.88
N ARG A 132 -5.64 18.67 7.94
CA ARG A 132 -5.30 19.81 8.83
C ARG A 132 -3.99 19.61 9.61
N SER A 133 -3.53 18.37 9.80
CA SER A 133 -2.20 18.08 10.37
C SER A 133 -1.05 18.15 9.36
N GLY A 134 -1.36 18.42 8.07
CA GLY A 134 -0.38 18.63 7.02
C GLY A 134 0.02 17.38 6.22
N LEU A 135 -0.66 16.25 6.41
CA LEU A 135 -0.42 14.98 5.70
C LEU A 135 -1.71 14.49 5.00
N GLY A 136 -2.37 15.39 4.28
CA GLY A 136 -3.50 15.07 3.38
C GLY A 136 -3.03 14.53 2.04
N LEU A 137 -3.91 14.54 1.04
CA LEU A 137 -3.69 14.04 -0.33
C LEU A 137 -2.39 14.56 -0.96
N VAL A 138 -2.05 15.82 -0.71
CA VAL A 138 -0.71 16.33 -0.98
C VAL A 138 -0.08 16.72 0.36
N PRO A 139 0.99 16.04 0.79
CA PRO A 139 1.68 16.38 2.03
C PRO A 139 2.11 17.85 2.01
N ARG A 140 1.68 18.62 3.00
CA ARG A 140 2.00 20.04 3.15
C ARG A 140 3.11 20.26 4.17
N ARG A 141 3.15 19.47 5.25
CA ARG A 141 4.08 19.66 6.37
C ARG A 141 4.66 18.34 6.85
N LEU A 142 5.91 18.38 7.31
CA LEU A 142 6.54 17.27 8.03
C LEU A 142 6.85 17.67 9.47
N PRO A 143 6.66 16.76 10.45
CA PRO A 143 7.17 16.95 11.80
C PRO A 143 8.67 17.26 11.80
N GLY A 144 9.08 18.27 12.57
CA GLY A 144 10.49 18.70 12.67
C GLY A 144 11.02 19.56 11.51
N LEU A 145 10.30 19.64 10.38
CA LEU A 145 10.69 20.48 9.24
C LEU A 145 9.76 21.68 9.03
N GLY A 146 8.44 21.49 9.22
CA GLY A 146 7.44 22.50 8.91
C GLY A 146 6.93 22.39 7.47
N GLU A 147 6.69 23.53 6.81
CA GLU A 147 6.16 23.60 5.44
C GLU A 147 7.09 22.93 4.42
N LEU A 148 6.51 22.15 3.50
CA LEU A 148 7.24 21.44 2.45
C LEU A 148 7.42 22.26 1.19
N TRP A 149 6.56 23.25 0.93
CA TRP A 149 6.50 23.91 -0.37
C TRP A 149 6.88 25.39 -0.30
N LYS A 150 7.63 25.85 -1.29
CA LYS A 150 8.00 27.27 -1.45
C LYS A 150 6.81 28.14 -1.87
N ARG A 151 5.84 27.54 -2.57
CA ARG A 151 4.60 28.18 -3.02
C ARG A 151 3.41 27.21 -2.90
N ARG A 152 2.21 27.77 -2.96
CA ARG A 152 0.95 27.01 -3.02
C ARG A 152 0.87 26.15 -4.29
N LEU A 153 0.02 25.13 -4.22
CA LEU A 153 -0.33 24.29 -5.36
C LEU A 153 -1.50 24.94 -6.13
N ASP A 154 -1.53 24.79 -7.45
CA ASP A 154 -2.62 25.30 -8.26
C ASP A 154 -3.73 24.23 -8.38
N HIS A 155 -5.00 24.62 -8.42
CA HIS A 155 -6.13 23.67 -8.50
C HIS A 155 -6.06 22.75 -9.73
N ALA A 156 -5.75 23.33 -10.90
CA ALA A 156 -5.58 22.55 -12.13
C ALA A 156 -4.45 21.52 -11.99
N GLU A 157 -3.34 21.90 -11.34
CA GLU A 157 -2.22 20.99 -11.09
C GLU A 157 -2.62 19.83 -10.17
N LEU A 158 -3.49 20.07 -9.17
CA LEU A 158 -4.01 18.99 -8.34
C LEU A 158 -4.87 18.02 -9.17
N GLN A 159 -5.78 18.54 -10.01
CA GLN A 159 -6.63 17.71 -10.86
C GLN A 159 -5.80 16.86 -11.84
N ASP A 160 -4.77 17.46 -12.45
CA ASP A 160 -3.84 16.75 -13.32
C ASP A 160 -3.13 15.60 -12.57
N ARG A 161 -2.67 15.83 -11.33
CA ARG A 161 -2.06 14.78 -10.51
C ARG A 161 -3.05 13.67 -10.17
N ILE A 162 -4.30 14.01 -9.84
CA ILE A 162 -5.35 13.02 -9.55
C ILE A 162 -5.62 12.14 -10.77
N GLY A 163 -5.80 12.75 -11.95
CA GLY A 163 -6.08 12.04 -13.20
C GLY A 163 -4.88 11.23 -13.72
N ALA A 164 -3.65 11.71 -13.51
CA ALA A 164 -2.44 11.04 -14.00
C ALA A 164 -1.89 9.95 -13.07
N ILE A 165 -2.16 10.03 -11.76
CA ILE A 165 -1.53 9.16 -10.74
C ILE A 165 -2.58 8.39 -9.95
N HIS A 166 -3.50 9.10 -9.28
CA HIS A 166 -4.38 8.50 -8.26
C HIS A 166 -5.43 7.59 -8.87
N GLN A 167 -6.22 8.11 -9.81
CA GLN A 167 -7.30 7.34 -10.44
C GLN A 167 -6.75 6.12 -11.19
N PRO A 168 -5.70 6.23 -12.03
CA PRO A 168 -5.15 5.08 -12.73
C PRO A 168 -4.60 4.00 -11.78
N TYR A 169 -3.93 4.40 -10.69
CA TYR A 169 -3.41 3.44 -9.70
C TYR A 169 -4.53 2.64 -9.03
N HIS A 170 -5.56 3.33 -8.53
CA HIS A 170 -6.65 2.65 -7.84
C HIS A 170 -7.56 1.86 -8.77
N SER A 171 -7.73 2.28 -10.02
CA SER A 171 -8.44 1.48 -11.02
C SER A 171 -7.70 0.17 -11.29
N ALA A 172 -6.37 0.22 -11.48
CA ALA A 172 -5.58 -1.00 -11.67
C ALA A 172 -5.59 -1.92 -10.45
N LEU A 173 -5.51 -1.37 -9.24
CA LEU A 173 -5.62 -2.16 -8.01
C LEU A 173 -6.98 -2.86 -7.90
N ALA A 174 -8.08 -2.13 -8.16
CA ALA A 174 -9.42 -2.70 -8.12
C ALA A 174 -9.58 -3.83 -9.15
N SER A 175 -9.16 -3.61 -10.40
CA SER A 175 -9.23 -4.63 -11.45
C SER A 175 -8.37 -5.86 -11.14
N ALA A 176 -7.18 -5.69 -10.56
CA ALA A 176 -6.34 -6.81 -10.15
C ALA A 176 -7.01 -7.65 -9.04
N LEU A 177 -7.61 -7.00 -8.05
CA LEU A 177 -8.33 -7.68 -6.97
C LEU A 177 -9.56 -8.42 -7.48
N GLU A 178 -10.33 -7.81 -8.38
CA GLU A 178 -11.50 -8.43 -9.01
C GLU A 178 -11.10 -9.65 -9.84
N LEU A 179 -10.08 -9.53 -10.70
CA LEU A 179 -9.57 -10.64 -11.52
C LEU A 179 -9.14 -11.83 -10.66
N ILE A 180 -8.41 -11.56 -9.58
CA ILE A 180 -7.92 -12.62 -8.68
C ILE A 180 -9.07 -13.24 -7.88
N ARG A 181 -9.99 -12.42 -7.37
CA ARG A 181 -11.19 -12.89 -6.67
C ARG A 181 -12.03 -13.78 -7.57
N ASP A 182 -12.26 -13.39 -8.82
CA ASP A 182 -13.10 -14.13 -9.76
C ASP A 182 -12.51 -15.51 -10.07
N ARG A 183 -11.17 -15.64 -10.06
CA ARG A 183 -10.49 -16.93 -10.16
C ARG A 183 -10.60 -17.76 -8.89
N TRP A 184 -10.35 -17.17 -7.72
CA TRP A 184 -10.10 -17.90 -6.49
C TRP A 184 -11.31 -17.97 -5.53
N GLY A 185 -12.39 -17.25 -5.83
CA GLY A 185 -13.52 -17.01 -4.94
C GLY A 185 -13.26 -15.97 -3.85
N ALA A 186 -11.99 -15.62 -3.61
CA ALA A 186 -11.55 -14.59 -2.69
C ALA A 186 -10.19 -14.01 -3.13
N ALA A 187 -9.89 -12.77 -2.71
CA ALA A 187 -8.60 -12.12 -2.91
C ALA A 187 -8.17 -11.41 -1.63
N LEU A 188 -6.85 -11.37 -1.41
CA LEU A 188 -6.21 -10.65 -0.32
C LEU A 188 -5.32 -9.54 -0.87
N LEU A 189 -5.56 -8.31 -0.41
CA LEU A 189 -4.65 -7.19 -0.53
C LEU A 189 -3.78 -7.08 0.73
N ILE A 190 -2.46 -7.10 0.54
CA ILE A 190 -1.49 -6.63 1.52
C ILE A 190 -1.03 -5.23 1.07
N ASP A 191 -1.57 -4.20 1.72
CA ASP A 191 -1.13 -2.82 1.54
C ASP A 191 0.15 -2.63 2.36
N LEU A 192 1.30 -2.68 1.69
CA LEU A 192 2.61 -2.79 2.32
C LEU A 192 3.28 -1.42 2.46
N HIS A 193 3.68 -1.10 3.69
CA HIS A 193 4.27 0.17 4.10
C HIS A 193 5.48 -0.05 5.00
N SER A 194 6.25 1.01 5.23
CA SER A 194 7.30 1.02 6.25
C SER A 194 7.32 2.29 7.08
N MET A 195 7.50 2.09 8.38
CA MET A 195 7.41 3.14 9.39
C MET A 195 8.77 3.39 10.07
N PRO A 196 9.02 4.62 10.55
CA PRO A 196 10.08 4.85 11.53
C PRO A 196 9.86 4.00 12.80
N PRO A 197 10.92 3.76 13.60
CA PRO A 197 10.82 2.97 14.81
C PRO A 197 9.79 3.55 15.78
N LEU A 198 8.95 2.68 16.32
CA LEU A 198 7.95 3.06 17.29
C LEU A 198 8.55 3.13 18.70
N ALA A 199 7.97 3.98 19.54
CA ALA A 199 8.25 3.96 20.96
C ALA A 199 7.58 2.75 21.62
N ALA A 200 8.22 2.21 22.66
CA ALA A 200 7.59 1.25 23.55
C ALA A 200 6.37 1.88 24.23
N ARG A 201 5.32 1.09 24.45
CA ARG A 201 4.07 1.58 25.07
C ARG A 201 4.21 1.76 26.57
N SER A 202 5.05 0.95 27.21
CA SER A 202 5.28 0.93 28.65
C SER A 202 6.78 0.75 28.92
N ALA A 203 7.24 1.20 30.09
CA ALA A 203 8.60 0.95 30.54
C ALA A 203 8.86 -0.57 30.65
N GLY A 204 9.97 -1.05 30.06
CA GLY A 204 10.34 -2.46 30.05
C GLY A 204 9.72 -3.29 28.91
N GLU A 205 8.80 -2.73 28.13
CA GLU A 205 8.33 -3.37 26.90
C GLU A 205 9.20 -3.01 25.70
N ALA A 206 9.28 -3.93 24.75
CA ALA A 206 9.98 -3.71 23.51
C ALA A 206 8.97 -3.29 22.42
N ALA A 207 9.26 -2.23 21.65
CA ALA A 207 8.33 -1.68 20.65
C ALA A 207 7.97 -2.71 19.56
N PRO A 208 6.76 -2.68 18.98
CA PRO A 208 6.44 -3.59 17.88
C PRO A 208 7.29 -3.29 16.64
N GLU A 209 7.72 -4.35 15.96
CA GLU A 209 8.47 -4.28 14.69
C GLU A 209 7.52 -4.30 13.48
N PHE A 210 6.31 -4.82 13.68
CA PHE A 210 5.26 -4.90 12.66
C PHE A 210 3.96 -4.33 13.20
N VAL A 211 3.17 -3.67 12.35
CA VAL A 211 1.77 -3.33 12.68
C VAL A 211 0.87 -3.89 11.61
N ILE A 212 -0.14 -4.65 12.03
CA ILE A 212 -1.20 -5.13 11.15
C ILE A 212 -2.44 -4.27 11.40
N GLY A 213 -2.88 -3.54 10.37
CA GLY A 213 -4.09 -2.72 10.40
C GLY A 213 -5.17 -3.31 9.50
N ASP A 214 -6.30 -3.71 10.05
CA ASP A 214 -7.44 -4.29 9.32
C ASP A 214 -8.72 -3.45 9.50
N ARG A 215 -8.55 -2.20 9.92
CA ARG A 215 -9.61 -1.26 10.28
C ARG A 215 -10.54 -1.85 11.33
N PHE A 216 -9.96 -2.40 12.39
CA PHE A 216 -10.69 -3.04 13.50
C PHE A 216 -11.65 -4.14 13.02
N GLY A 217 -11.17 -4.98 12.09
CA GLY A 217 -11.91 -6.10 11.51
C GLY A 217 -12.90 -5.73 10.40
N SER A 218 -13.00 -4.46 10.00
CA SER A 218 -13.92 -4.05 8.93
C SER A 218 -13.41 -4.37 7.52
N SER A 219 -12.09 -4.53 7.34
CA SER A 219 -11.49 -4.74 6.00
C SER A 219 -10.96 -6.15 5.73
N CYS A 220 -10.79 -7.00 6.73
CA CYS A 220 -10.23 -8.35 6.56
C CYS A 220 -11.02 -9.39 7.37
N ASP A 221 -10.91 -10.66 6.98
CA ASP A 221 -11.40 -11.77 7.80
C ASP A 221 -10.49 -11.97 9.03
N GLY A 222 -11.08 -12.22 10.19
CA GLY A 222 -10.33 -12.36 11.44
C GLY A 222 -9.40 -13.56 11.47
N GLY A 223 -9.73 -14.65 10.76
CA GLY A 223 -8.88 -15.83 10.63
C GLY A 223 -7.58 -15.51 9.88
N ILE A 224 -7.67 -14.75 8.78
CA ILE A 224 -6.50 -14.28 8.01
C ILE A 224 -5.58 -13.45 8.90
N ILE A 225 -6.15 -12.52 9.68
CA ILE A 225 -5.38 -11.66 10.60
C ILE A 225 -4.75 -12.49 11.72
N GLY A 226 -5.49 -13.44 12.30
CA GLY A 226 -4.96 -14.38 13.30
C GLY A 226 -3.77 -15.18 12.77
N SER A 227 -3.86 -15.71 11.55
CA SER A 227 -2.75 -16.40 10.90
C SER A 227 -1.54 -15.51 10.67
N ALA A 228 -1.76 -14.24 10.28
CA ALA A 228 -0.66 -13.30 10.09
C ALA A 228 0.11 -13.06 11.40
N PHE A 229 -0.61 -12.84 12.50
CA PHE A 229 0.01 -12.74 13.82
C PHE A 229 0.71 -14.04 14.24
N ALA A 230 0.13 -15.20 13.95
CA ALA A 230 0.74 -16.49 14.27
C ALA A 230 2.08 -16.69 13.55
N VAL A 231 2.19 -16.31 12.27
CA VAL A 231 3.47 -16.36 11.53
C VAL A 231 4.51 -15.44 12.17
N LEU A 232 4.16 -14.19 12.46
CA LEU A 232 5.08 -13.24 13.10
C LEU A 232 5.55 -13.74 14.47
N ALA A 233 4.63 -14.27 15.29
CA ALA A 233 4.94 -14.82 16.60
C ALA A 233 5.85 -16.06 16.51
N GLN A 234 5.60 -16.97 15.55
CA GLN A 234 6.45 -18.15 15.32
C GLN A 234 7.87 -17.77 14.89
N SER A 235 8.03 -16.64 14.20
CA SER A 235 9.34 -16.07 13.86
C SER A 235 9.92 -15.16 14.94
N ALA A 236 9.34 -15.17 16.16
CA ALA A 236 9.74 -14.34 17.29
C ALA A 236 9.77 -12.82 16.96
N ARG A 237 8.87 -12.36 16.09
CA ARG A 237 8.75 -10.95 15.70
C ARG A 237 7.60 -10.31 16.46
N ARG A 238 7.84 -9.11 16.99
CA ARG A 238 6.83 -8.37 17.75
C ARG A 238 5.90 -7.64 16.79
N ALA A 239 4.60 -7.81 16.99
CA ALA A 239 3.59 -7.16 16.17
C ALA A 239 2.49 -6.52 17.03
N SER A 240 1.92 -5.41 16.58
CA SER A 240 0.73 -4.81 17.15
C SER A 240 -0.45 -4.81 16.18
N HIS A 241 -1.67 -4.79 16.73
CA HIS A 241 -2.91 -4.75 15.96
C HIS A 241 -3.52 -3.36 16.00
N ASN A 242 -3.77 -2.80 14.82
CA ASN A 242 -4.45 -1.52 14.58
C ASN A 242 -3.87 -0.28 15.28
N ARG A 243 -2.65 -0.36 15.85
CA ARG A 243 -2.04 0.74 16.60
C ARG A 243 -0.55 0.86 16.31
N PRO A 244 -0.05 2.07 15.98
CA PRO A 244 -0.82 3.31 15.74
C PRO A 244 -1.53 3.33 14.37
N TYR A 245 -1.28 2.33 13.53
CA TYR A 245 -1.80 2.25 12.16
C TYR A 245 -2.92 1.21 12.08
N ALA A 246 -4.17 1.68 11.92
CA ALA A 246 -5.34 0.82 11.75
C ALA A 246 -5.64 0.47 10.29
N GLY A 247 -4.89 1.02 9.34
CA GLY A 247 -5.25 0.97 7.92
C GLY A 247 -5.78 2.29 7.39
N GLY A 248 -5.34 2.66 6.19
CA GLY A 248 -5.65 3.94 5.53
C GLY A 248 -6.83 3.89 4.55
N TYR A 249 -6.75 4.78 3.56
CA TYR A 249 -7.74 4.95 2.48
C TYR A 249 -7.75 3.75 1.52
N VAL A 250 -6.60 3.13 1.26
CA VAL A 250 -6.52 1.95 0.38
C VAL A 250 -7.49 0.86 0.86
N LEU A 251 -7.44 0.53 2.15
CA LEU A 251 -8.33 -0.46 2.76
C LEU A 251 -9.79 0.00 2.76
N GLU A 252 -10.05 1.28 3.03
CA GLU A 252 -11.40 1.84 3.01
C GLU A 252 -12.06 1.73 1.64
N ARG A 253 -11.28 1.98 0.57
CA ARG A 253 -11.77 1.99 -0.81
C ARG A 253 -11.95 0.59 -1.38
N HIS A 254 -11.00 -0.31 -1.10
CA HIS A 254 -10.89 -1.58 -1.84
C HIS A 254 -11.44 -2.78 -1.08
N ALA A 255 -11.51 -2.72 0.25
CA ALA A 255 -12.02 -3.85 1.02
C ALA A 255 -13.52 -4.03 0.79
N LYS A 256 -13.88 -5.23 0.33
CA LYS A 256 -15.27 -5.70 0.22
C LYS A 256 -15.32 -7.10 0.80
N ARG A 257 -15.02 -7.23 2.10
CA ARG A 257 -14.83 -8.54 2.75
C ARG A 257 -16.03 -9.49 2.57
N HIS A 258 -17.24 -8.94 2.51
CA HIS A 258 -18.47 -9.71 2.27
C HIS A 258 -18.62 -10.20 0.83
N GLU A 259 -17.90 -9.57 -0.10
CA GLU A 259 -17.80 -9.96 -1.51
C GLU A 259 -16.50 -10.75 -1.79
N GLY A 260 -15.76 -11.15 -0.76
CA GLY A 260 -14.52 -11.94 -0.90
C GLY A 260 -13.26 -11.13 -1.18
N VAL A 261 -13.28 -9.80 -1.05
CA VAL A 261 -12.06 -8.96 -1.16
C VAL A 261 -11.63 -8.52 0.23
N HIS A 262 -10.56 -9.11 0.73
CA HIS A 262 -9.99 -8.85 2.05
C HIS A 262 -8.76 -7.97 1.92
N CYS A 263 -8.57 -7.03 2.85
CA CYS A 263 -7.43 -6.12 2.82
C CYS A 263 -6.88 -5.89 4.23
N PHE A 264 -5.57 -5.89 4.39
CA PHE A 264 -4.93 -5.32 5.57
C PHE A 264 -3.68 -4.53 5.19
N GLN A 265 -3.30 -3.62 6.08
CA GLN A 265 -2.11 -2.80 5.99
C GLN A 265 -1.01 -3.45 6.82
N LEU A 266 0.16 -3.67 6.23
CA LEU A 266 1.34 -4.18 6.91
C LEU A 266 2.39 -3.07 6.98
N GLU A 267 2.64 -2.58 8.20
CA GLU A 267 3.72 -1.64 8.47
C GLU A 267 4.93 -2.39 8.99
N ILE A 268 6.10 -2.13 8.39
CA ILE A 268 7.37 -2.71 8.81
C ILE A 268 8.25 -1.62 9.42
N ASP A 269 8.77 -1.83 10.62
CA ASP A 269 9.80 -0.97 11.19
C ASP A 269 11.03 -0.99 10.28
N ARG A 270 11.43 0.19 9.81
CA ARG A 270 12.56 0.37 8.89
C ARG A 270 13.87 -0.22 9.41
N THR A 271 14.07 -0.33 10.72
CA THR A 271 15.26 -0.98 11.31
C THR A 271 15.33 -2.48 11.04
N CYS A 272 14.24 -3.11 10.59
CA CYS A 272 14.23 -4.52 10.19
C CYS A 272 15.04 -4.76 8.92
N TYR A 273 15.14 -3.77 8.02
CA TYR A 273 15.70 -3.99 6.68
C TYR A 273 16.55 -2.83 6.13
N LEU A 274 16.58 -1.68 6.78
CA LEU A 274 17.46 -0.57 6.44
C LEU A 274 18.65 -0.50 7.41
N ASP A 275 19.69 0.21 6.98
CA ASP A 275 20.86 0.53 7.80
C ASP A 275 20.49 1.47 8.97
N GLN A 276 21.46 1.72 9.86
CA GLN A 276 21.25 2.58 11.03
C GLN A 276 20.86 4.02 10.66
N ARG A 277 21.24 4.46 9.45
CA ARG A 277 20.90 5.79 8.92
C ARG A 277 19.52 5.80 8.23
N GLN A 278 18.90 4.64 8.08
CA GLN A 278 17.62 4.40 7.42
C GLN A 278 17.61 4.88 5.96
N PHE A 279 18.75 4.76 5.28
CA PHE A 279 18.94 5.28 3.93
C PHE A 279 19.32 4.18 2.93
N GLU A 280 20.13 3.21 3.35
CA GLU A 280 20.51 2.06 2.54
C GLU A 280 19.95 0.76 3.09
N LEU A 281 19.99 -0.31 2.30
CA LEU A 281 19.64 -1.65 2.77
C LEU A 281 20.56 -2.08 3.92
N GLY A 282 19.95 -2.62 4.96
CA GLY A 282 20.63 -3.14 6.14
C GLY A 282 20.75 -4.66 6.09
N VAL A 283 21.52 -5.20 7.03
CA VAL A 283 21.78 -6.66 7.15
C VAL A 283 20.52 -7.50 7.41
N GLY A 284 19.42 -6.89 7.86
CA GLY A 284 18.16 -7.58 8.12
C GLY A 284 17.25 -7.73 6.89
N PHE A 285 17.65 -7.22 5.72
CA PHE A 285 16.83 -7.26 4.50
C PHE A 285 16.44 -8.70 4.11
N ASP A 286 17.40 -9.60 3.94
CA ASP A 286 17.14 -10.98 3.49
C ASP A 286 16.28 -11.77 4.50
N ALA A 287 16.51 -11.54 5.80
CA ALA A 287 15.71 -12.13 6.87
C ALA A 287 14.26 -11.63 6.83
N THR A 288 14.06 -10.34 6.54
CA THR A 288 12.72 -9.75 6.38
C THR A 288 12.03 -10.28 5.14
N VAL A 289 12.72 -10.42 4.01
CA VAL A 289 12.18 -11.07 2.79
C VAL A 289 11.73 -12.50 3.11
N SER A 290 12.57 -13.30 3.77
CA SER A 290 12.27 -14.69 4.12
C SER A 290 11.02 -14.81 4.99
N LEU A 291 10.88 -13.93 5.99
CA LEU A 291 9.70 -13.83 6.84
C LEU A 291 8.44 -13.52 6.02
N LEU A 292 8.51 -12.51 5.15
CA LEU A 292 7.37 -12.07 4.34
C LEU A 292 6.97 -13.13 3.31
N ILE A 293 7.90 -13.89 2.75
CA ILE A 293 7.60 -15.05 1.90
C ILE A 293 6.78 -16.09 2.68
N GLY A 294 7.19 -16.42 3.90
CA GLY A 294 6.47 -17.35 4.77
C GLY A 294 5.06 -16.85 5.10
N LEU A 295 4.94 -15.56 5.42
CA LEU A 295 3.66 -14.89 5.67
C LEU A 295 2.74 -14.99 4.45
N VAL A 296 3.19 -14.54 3.27
CA VAL A 296 2.39 -14.53 2.05
C VAL A 296 1.96 -15.94 1.64
N ARG A 297 2.86 -16.93 1.71
CA ARG A 297 2.52 -18.34 1.42
C ARG A 297 1.44 -18.86 2.34
N ARG A 298 1.52 -18.56 3.65
CA ARG A 298 0.51 -19.00 4.61
C ARG A 298 -0.85 -18.34 4.31
N LEU A 299 -0.88 -17.02 4.15
CA LEU A 299 -2.12 -16.30 3.91
C LEU A 299 -2.75 -16.65 2.56
N ALA A 300 -1.95 -16.95 1.55
CA ALA A 300 -2.44 -17.46 0.27
C ALA A 300 -3.25 -18.76 0.42
N VAL A 301 -2.81 -19.68 1.30
CA VAL A 301 -3.55 -20.92 1.60
C VAL A 301 -4.86 -20.61 2.28
N ASP A 302 -4.84 -19.79 3.34
CA ASP A 302 -6.03 -19.43 4.11
C ASP A 302 -7.10 -18.76 3.22
N VAL A 303 -6.68 -17.85 2.33
CA VAL A 303 -7.58 -17.13 1.41
C VAL A 303 -8.14 -18.06 0.33
N ALA A 304 -7.32 -18.98 -0.19
CA ALA A 304 -7.79 -19.99 -1.16
C ALA A 304 -8.79 -20.98 -0.54
N GLU A 305 -8.69 -21.26 0.76
CA GLU A 305 -9.69 -22.04 1.51
C GLU A 305 -10.98 -21.24 1.72
N LEU A 306 -10.85 -19.96 2.08
CA LEU A 306 -11.99 -19.06 2.26
C LEU A 306 -12.80 -18.91 0.97
N GLY A 307 -12.15 -18.71 -0.18
CA GLY A 307 -12.82 -18.62 -1.47
C GLY A 307 -13.59 -19.89 -1.86
N ARG A 308 -13.03 -21.08 -1.58
CA ARG A 308 -13.71 -22.37 -1.84
C ARG A 308 -14.95 -22.60 -0.97
N THR A 309 -14.94 -22.11 0.28
CA THR A 309 -16.10 -22.25 1.18
C THR A 309 -17.23 -21.30 0.82
N ALA A 310 -16.89 -20.05 0.45
CA ALA A 310 -17.86 -19.05 -0.01
C ALA A 310 -18.60 -19.52 -1.27
N ASP A 311 -17.90 -20.12 -2.22
CA ASP A 311 -18.51 -20.63 -3.45
C ASP A 311 -19.55 -21.72 -3.14
N ARG A 312 -19.20 -22.73 -2.33
CA ARG A 312 -20.13 -23.80 -1.90
C ARG A 312 -21.40 -23.27 -1.23
N GLY A 313 -21.33 -22.16 -0.51
CA GLY A 313 -22.49 -21.49 0.09
C GLY A 313 -23.41 -20.87 -0.96
N ARG A 314 -22.85 -20.26 -2.01
CA ARG A 314 -23.62 -19.69 -3.14
C ARG A 314 -24.34 -20.77 -3.93
N TRP A 315 -23.69 -21.90 -4.23
CA TRP A 315 -24.32 -23.03 -4.93
C TRP A 315 -25.49 -23.64 -4.16
N ARG A 316 -25.42 -23.68 -2.82
CA ARG A 316 -26.53 -24.15 -1.97
C ARG A 316 -27.71 -23.18 -1.99
N ALA A 317 -27.44 -21.87 -1.87
CA ALA A 317 -28.50 -20.85 -1.90
C ALA A 317 -29.14 -20.68 -3.28
N ALA A 318 -28.44 -21.00 -4.37
CA ALA A 318 -28.98 -20.96 -5.74
C ALA A 318 -29.75 -22.23 -6.13
N ALA A 319 -29.65 -23.29 -5.32
CA ALA A 319 -30.35 -24.57 -5.53
C ALA A 319 -31.61 -24.71 -4.66
N GLU A 320 -31.95 -23.70 -3.87
CA GLU A 320 -33.20 -23.52 -3.13
C GLU A 320 -34.13 -22.54 -3.86
#